data_AF-A0A537QJV2-F1
#
_entry.id   AF-A0A537QJV2-F1
#
_cell.length_a   1.000
_cell.length_b   1.000
_cell.length_c   1.000
_cell.angle_alpha   90.00
_cell.angle_beta   90.00
_cell.angle_gamma   90.00
#
_symmetry.space_group_name_H-M   'P 1'
#
loop_
_entity.id
_entity.type
_entity.pdbx_description
1 polymer ?
#
loop_
_entity_poly.entity_id
_entity_poly.type
_entity_poly.pdbx_seq_one_letter_code
_entity_poly.pdbx_strand_id
1 'polypeptide(L)'
;MLLLILGALPVHAEDFSVVVAGLGGASFAEKEKAVVALGKSADPRAVPILQALGGDRLRKAPDGRVVIVDAVAAGAKLTDAATGQPLPDLASDSLDRVIVNNRLRGAIEAALGALTLFSPDRTARLAAALDALRHPSADTVALLEKALAAEQDSEIRTAMQRSLSASHLFAGSKGERLAAIRALAGATDPQVKNLLDEFRYSANIDPELYKAAGEALASIDSRLRWT
;
A
#
# COMPACT_ATOMS: atom_id res chain seq x y z
N MET A 1 -12.25 -24.75 36.73
CA MET A 1 -12.37 -24.53 35.28
C MET A 1 -11.36 -23.45 34.91
N LEU A 2 -10.17 -23.86 34.44
CA LEU A 2 -9.04 -22.97 34.16
C LEU A 2 -9.27 -22.32 32.78
N LEU A 3 -9.56 -21.02 32.76
CA LEU A 3 -9.76 -20.27 31.52
C LEU A 3 -8.38 -19.78 31.02
N LEU A 4 -7.78 -20.52 30.08
CA LEU A 4 -6.62 -20.07 29.31
C LEU A 4 -7.10 -19.02 28.30
N ILE A 5 -6.84 -17.74 28.58
CA ILE A 5 -6.94 -16.68 27.57
C ILE A 5 -5.62 -16.69 26.81
N LEU A 6 -5.63 -17.30 25.62
CA LEU A 6 -4.53 -17.26 24.68
C LEU A 6 -4.52 -15.88 24.01
N GLY A 7 -3.75 -14.94 24.56
CA GLY A 7 -3.52 -13.64 23.93
C GLY A 7 -2.69 -13.83 22.66
N ALA A 8 -3.30 -13.61 21.50
CA ALA A 8 -2.57 -13.45 20.24
C ALA A 8 -1.71 -12.18 20.35
N LEU A 9 -0.38 -12.34 20.41
CA LEU A 9 0.53 -11.20 20.38
C LEU A 9 0.47 -10.52 19.01
N PRO A 10 0.58 -9.18 18.96
CA PRO A 10 0.56 -8.41 17.73
C PRO A 10 1.93 -8.51 17.06
N VAL A 11 2.22 -9.64 16.40
CA VAL A 11 3.49 -9.86 15.67
C VAL A 11 3.80 -8.71 14.70
N HIS A 12 2.78 -8.03 14.17
CA HIS A 12 2.97 -6.91 13.25
C HIS A 12 3.32 -5.57 13.93
N ALA A 13 3.02 -5.39 15.22
CA ALA A 13 3.27 -4.12 15.89
C ALA A 13 4.76 -3.94 16.22
N GLU A 14 5.44 -5.02 16.59
CA GLU A 14 6.88 -5.02 16.85
C GLU A 14 7.66 -4.76 15.56
N ASP A 15 7.31 -5.45 14.47
CA ASP A 15 7.88 -5.22 13.13
C ASP A 15 7.66 -3.78 12.65
N PHE A 16 6.45 -3.23 12.82
CA PHE A 16 6.16 -1.84 12.43
C PHE A 16 6.97 -0.84 13.25
N SER A 17 7.07 -1.04 14.57
CA SER A 17 7.83 -0.16 15.45
C SER A 17 9.32 -0.13 15.10
N VAL A 18 9.89 -1.28 14.72
CA VAL A 18 11.28 -1.42 14.26
C VAL A 18 11.48 -0.67 12.94
N VAL A 19 10.54 -0.81 12.00
CA VAL A 19 10.58 -0.07 10.73
C VAL A 19 10.53 1.45 10.96
N VAL A 20 9.63 1.91 11.83
CA VAL A 20 9.51 3.34 12.17
C VAL A 20 10.77 3.86 12.86
N ALA A 21 11.35 3.10 13.80
CA ALA A 21 12.60 3.47 14.47
C ALA A 21 13.76 3.67 13.46
N GLY A 22 13.78 2.91 12.36
CA GLY A 22 14.76 3.06 11.28
C GLY A 22 14.77 4.46 10.62
N LEU A 23 13.68 5.23 10.70
CA LEU A 23 13.66 6.62 10.24
C LEU A 23 14.57 7.54 11.09
N GLY A 24 14.82 7.18 12.34
CA GLY A 24 15.80 7.83 13.23
C GLY A 24 17.23 7.30 13.08
N GLY A 25 17.49 6.45 12.07
CA GLY A 25 18.80 5.85 11.80
C GLY A 25 19.90 6.87 11.54
N ALA A 26 21.16 6.50 11.74
CA ALA A 26 22.29 7.41 11.60
C ALA A 26 22.57 7.74 10.13
N SER A 27 22.42 6.75 9.24
CA SER A 27 22.69 6.90 7.82
C SER A 27 21.42 7.23 7.01
N PHE A 28 21.58 7.85 5.83
CA PHE A 28 20.47 8.02 4.88
C PHE A 28 20.01 6.70 4.26
N ALA A 29 20.87 5.67 4.23
CA ALA A 29 20.54 4.35 3.72
C ALA A 29 19.57 3.61 4.66
N GLU A 30 19.77 3.70 5.97
CA GLU A 30 18.83 3.16 6.97
C GLU A 30 17.45 3.83 6.85
N LYS A 31 17.43 5.17 6.76
CA LYS A 31 16.18 5.92 6.62
C LYS A 31 15.42 5.54 5.35
N GLU A 32 16.12 5.40 4.24
CA GLU A 32 15.51 4.99 2.98
C GLU A 32 14.95 3.56 3.07
N LYS A 33 15.69 2.61 3.66
CA LYS A 33 15.18 1.25 3.88
C LYS A 33 13.89 1.28 4.69
N ALA A 34 13.82 2.10 5.72
CA ALA A 34 12.61 2.30 6.52
C ALA A 34 11.47 2.94 5.69
N VAL A 35 11.75 3.96 4.87
CA VAL A 35 10.75 4.57 3.98
C VAL A 35 10.18 3.57 2.98
N VAL A 36 11.03 2.76 2.35
CA VAL A 36 10.61 1.71 1.41
C VAL A 36 9.77 0.65 2.12
N ALA A 37 10.19 0.23 3.33
CA ALA A 37 9.42 -0.71 4.14
C ALA A 37 8.05 -0.15 4.55
N LEU A 38 7.97 1.13 4.94
CA LEU A 38 6.70 1.81 5.25
C LEU A 38 5.78 1.86 4.03
N GLY A 39 6.30 2.18 2.85
CA GLY A 39 5.55 2.17 1.59
C GLY A 39 4.95 0.81 1.24
N LYS A 40 5.53 -0.29 1.76
CA LYS A 40 5.05 -1.67 1.57
C LYS A 40 4.25 -2.23 2.76
N SER A 41 4.27 -1.56 3.91
CA SER A 41 3.69 -2.08 5.16
C SER A 41 2.16 -2.22 5.12
N ALA A 42 1.52 -1.47 4.22
CA ALA A 42 0.05 -1.37 4.12
C ALA A 42 -0.60 -1.01 5.48
N ASP A 43 0.17 -0.40 6.39
CA ASP A 43 -0.29 0.08 7.68
C ASP A 43 -0.80 1.53 7.51
N PRO A 44 -2.02 1.87 7.98
CA PRO A 44 -2.58 3.22 7.81
C PRO A 44 -1.74 4.30 8.50
N ARG A 45 -0.92 3.95 9.49
CA ARG A 45 0.01 4.88 10.16
C ARG A 45 1.18 5.28 9.26
N ALA A 46 1.50 4.51 8.21
CA ALA A 46 2.64 4.80 7.34
C ALA A 46 2.49 6.14 6.61
N VAL A 47 1.28 6.47 6.12
CA VAL A 47 1.01 7.72 5.38
C VAL A 47 1.32 8.97 6.21
N PRO A 48 0.73 9.19 7.42
CA PRO A 48 1.02 10.38 8.20
C PRO A 48 2.50 10.46 8.63
N ILE A 49 3.18 9.33 8.86
CA ILE A 49 4.61 9.30 9.18
C ILE A 49 5.45 9.78 8.00
N LEU A 50 5.20 9.26 6.79
CA LEU A 50 5.93 9.64 5.58
C LEU A 50 5.67 11.10 5.18
N GLN A 51 4.43 11.58 5.34
CA GLN A 51 4.09 12.99 5.18
C GLN A 51 4.80 13.89 6.21
N ALA A 52 4.89 13.44 7.47
CA ALA A 52 5.63 14.16 8.50
C ALA A 52 7.14 14.19 8.17
N LEU A 53 7.70 13.10 7.65
CA LEU A 53 9.10 13.07 7.24
C LEU A 53 9.37 14.04 6.08
N GLY A 54 8.56 13.99 5.03
CA GLY A 54 8.68 14.88 3.86
C GLY A 54 8.46 16.36 4.21
N GLY A 55 7.59 16.63 5.19
CA GLY A 55 7.29 17.97 5.70
C GLY A 55 8.21 18.45 6.82
N ASP A 56 9.32 17.78 7.10
CA ASP A 56 10.29 18.14 8.15
C ASP A 56 9.71 18.21 9.57
N ARG A 57 8.71 17.36 9.84
CA ARG A 57 7.98 17.25 11.10
C ARG A 57 8.33 16.00 11.91
N LEU A 58 9.27 15.17 11.43
CA LEU A 58 9.81 14.07 12.24
C LEU A 58 11.00 14.50 13.08
N ARG A 59 11.00 14.04 14.32
CA ARG A 59 12.10 14.19 15.26
C ARG A 59 12.48 12.83 15.86
N LYS A 60 13.69 12.75 16.40
CA LYS A 60 14.20 11.61 17.16
C LYS A 60 14.38 12.03 18.61
N ALA A 61 13.79 11.27 19.52
CA ALA A 61 13.98 11.45 20.96
C ALA A 61 15.29 10.78 21.43
N PRO A 62 15.85 11.18 22.59
CA PRO A 62 17.09 10.60 23.13
C PRO A 62 17.01 9.10 23.39
N ASP A 63 15.80 8.60 23.68
CA ASP A 63 15.52 7.16 23.87
C ASP A 63 15.38 6.38 22.55
N GLY A 64 15.56 7.05 21.40
CA GLY A 64 15.52 6.46 20.07
C GLY A 64 14.16 6.48 19.39
N ARG A 65 13.10 6.93 20.07
CA ARG A 65 11.75 7.02 19.46
C ARG A 65 11.69 8.05 18.36
N VAL A 66 10.89 7.77 17.33
CA VAL A 66 10.55 8.73 16.28
C VAL A 66 9.23 9.41 16.65
N VAL A 67 9.23 10.74 16.60
CA VAL A 67 8.15 11.59 17.07
C VAL A 67 7.68 12.49 15.93
N ILE A 68 6.36 12.54 15.72
CA ILE A 68 5.70 13.51 14.83
C ILE A 68 5.42 14.78 15.63
N VAL A 69 5.79 15.93 15.06
CA VAL A 69 5.53 17.25 15.62
C VAL A 69 4.53 17.98 14.73
N ASP A 70 3.35 18.33 15.25
CA ASP A 70 2.27 18.92 14.43
C ASP A 70 2.62 20.32 13.88
N ALA A 71 3.42 21.10 14.62
CA ALA A 71 3.88 22.43 14.20
C ALA A 71 5.32 22.69 14.66
N VAL A 72 6.09 23.47 13.89
CA VAL A 72 7.44 23.89 14.28
C VAL A 72 7.37 25.11 15.22
N ALA A 73 6.60 25.00 16.30
CA ALA A 73 6.39 26.06 17.29
C ALA A 73 6.46 25.50 18.72
N ALA A 74 6.78 26.36 19.70
CA ALA A 74 6.80 25.99 21.11
C ALA A 74 5.39 25.54 21.56
N GLY A 75 5.31 24.40 22.27
CA GLY A 75 4.04 23.81 22.70
C GLY A 75 3.33 22.95 21.64
N ALA A 76 4.03 22.60 20.55
CA ALA A 76 3.49 21.70 19.54
C ALA A 76 3.16 20.31 20.12
N LYS A 77 2.04 19.75 19.65
CA LYS A 77 1.63 18.40 20.02
C LYS A 77 2.65 17.39 19.49
N LEU A 78 3.15 16.55 20.38
CA LEU A 78 4.05 15.46 20.08
C LEU A 78 3.27 14.15 20.03
N THR A 79 3.51 13.37 19.00
CA THR A 79 2.89 12.05 18.81
C THR A 79 3.97 11.03 18.54
N ASP A 80 3.95 9.91 19.24
CA ASP A 80 4.82 8.77 18.96
C ASP A 80 4.47 8.18 17.58
N ALA A 81 5.43 8.14 16.66
CA ALA A 81 5.18 7.73 15.29
C ALA A 81 4.83 6.23 15.17
N ALA A 82 5.36 5.38 16.06
CA ALA A 82 5.11 3.95 16.01
C ALA A 82 3.72 3.60 16.54
N THR A 83 3.29 4.25 17.62
CA THR A 83 2.04 3.92 18.33
C THR A 83 0.87 4.85 18.03
N GLY A 84 1.14 6.06 17.52
CA GLY A 84 0.14 7.11 17.34
C GLY A 84 -0.33 7.78 18.64
N GLN A 85 0.30 7.46 19.78
CA GLN A 85 -0.09 8.01 21.08
C GLN A 85 0.52 9.40 21.33
N PRO A 86 -0.21 10.31 22.00
CA PRO A 86 0.35 11.61 22.37
C PRO A 86 1.47 11.45 23.42
N LEU A 87 2.46 12.34 23.35
CA LEU A 87 3.60 12.41 24.27
C LEU A 87 3.63 13.77 25.00
N PRO A 88 2.68 14.03 25.93
CA PRO A 88 2.56 15.34 26.58
C PRO A 88 3.74 15.67 27.51
N ASP A 89 4.40 14.65 28.06
CA ASP A 89 5.49 14.80 29.02
C ASP A 89 6.88 14.90 28.36
N LEU A 90 6.96 14.76 27.03
CA LEU A 90 8.22 14.81 26.32
C LEU A 90 8.58 16.27 25.98
N ALA A 91 9.75 16.72 26.43
CA ALA A 91 10.22 18.07 26.17
C ALA A 91 10.72 18.20 24.72
N SER A 92 10.17 19.15 23.97
CA SER A 92 10.46 19.33 22.54
C SER A 92 11.89 19.81 22.22
N ASP A 93 12.59 20.36 23.21
CA ASP A 93 13.98 20.83 23.10
C ASP A 93 15.00 19.68 23.06
N SER A 94 14.64 18.51 23.59
CA SER A 94 15.46 17.30 23.57
C SER A 94 15.41 16.51 22.25
N LEU A 95 14.67 17.03 21.25
CA LEU A 95 14.32 16.32 20.03
C LEU A 95 15.22 16.69 18.85
N ASP A 96 15.96 15.71 18.33
CA ASP A 96 16.82 15.87 17.17
C ASP A 96 16.02 15.81 15.87
N ARG A 97 16.38 16.64 14.89
CA ARG A 97 15.74 16.66 13.58
C ARG A 97 16.11 15.43 12.75
N VAL A 98 15.11 14.77 12.15
CA VAL A 98 15.33 13.73 11.15
C VAL A 98 15.60 14.38 9.79
N ILE A 99 16.88 14.44 9.39
CA ILE A 99 17.31 15.11 8.16
C ILE A 99 16.89 14.32 6.91
N VAL A 100 16.34 15.03 5.92
CA VAL A 100 15.96 14.49 4.60
C VAL A 100 16.81 15.13 3.50
N ASN A 101 17.45 14.30 2.67
CA ASN A 101 18.16 14.73 1.46
C ASN A 101 17.29 14.52 0.20
N ASN A 102 17.75 14.99 -0.97
CA ASN A 102 16.99 14.90 -2.22
C ASN A 102 16.64 13.46 -2.62
N ARG A 103 17.56 12.51 -2.38
CA ARG A 103 17.35 11.10 -2.68
C ARG A 103 16.25 10.49 -1.79
N LEU A 104 16.30 10.80 -0.50
CA LEU A 104 15.29 10.36 0.47
C LEU A 104 13.93 11.02 0.18
N ARG A 105 13.91 12.28 -0.29
CA ARG A 105 12.67 12.93 -0.75
C ARG A 105 12.00 12.16 -1.88
N GLY A 106 12.76 11.76 -2.91
CA GLY A 106 12.23 10.93 -3.99
C GLY A 106 11.70 9.56 -3.50
N ALA A 107 12.40 8.93 -2.54
CA ALA A 107 11.91 7.69 -1.93
C ALA A 107 10.61 7.88 -1.13
N ILE A 108 10.46 9.01 -0.43
CA ILE A 108 9.23 9.36 0.31
C ILE A 108 8.08 9.58 -0.67
N GLU A 109 8.30 10.31 -1.76
CA GLU A 109 7.29 10.54 -2.80
C GLU A 109 6.85 9.23 -3.45
N ALA A 110 7.78 8.33 -3.76
CA ALA A 110 7.47 7.01 -4.29
C ALA A 110 6.67 6.16 -3.28
N ALA A 111 7.07 6.16 -2.01
CA ALA A 111 6.36 5.43 -0.95
C ALA A 111 4.95 5.98 -0.70
N LEU A 112 4.78 7.30 -0.70
CA LEU A 112 3.45 7.94 -0.60
C LEU A 112 2.58 7.64 -1.82
N GLY A 113 3.16 7.64 -3.02
CA GLY A 113 2.49 7.22 -4.25
C GLY A 113 1.93 5.81 -4.11
N ALA A 114 2.74 4.86 -3.64
CA ALA A 114 2.32 3.48 -3.39
C ALA A 114 1.19 3.35 -2.35
N LEU A 115 1.14 4.24 -1.36
CA LEU A 115 0.12 4.25 -0.30
C LEU A 115 -1.13 5.07 -0.62
N THR A 116 -1.23 5.66 -1.81
CA THR A 116 -2.39 6.49 -2.22
C THR A 116 -3.73 5.74 -2.13
N LEU A 117 -3.70 4.40 -2.21
CA LEU A 117 -4.86 3.52 -1.98
C LEU A 117 -5.51 3.69 -0.59
N PHE A 118 -4.80 4.25 0.40
CA PHE A 118 -5.29 4.50 1.76
C PHE A 118 -5.59 5.99 2.03
N SER A 119 -5.55 6.84 1.00
CA SER A 119 -5.78 8.28 1.16
C SER A 119 -7.17 8.57 1.74
N PRO A 120 -7.34 9.57 2.63
CA PRO A 120 -8.67 10.00 3.04
C PRO A 120 -9.47 10.60 1.86
N ASP A 121 -8.78 11.09 0.83
CA ASP A 121 -9.39 11.63 -0.38
C ASP A 121 -9.88 10.51 -1.32
N ARG A 122 -11.20 10.51 -1.58
CA ARG A 122 -11.86 9.53 -2.45
C ARG A 122 -11.28 9.51 -3.87
N THR A 123 -11.07 10.69 -4.47
CA THR A 123 -10.58 10.83 -5.85
C THR A 123 -9.18 10.26 -5.98
N ALA A 124 -8.32 10.51 -5.00
CA ALA A 124 -6.97 9.97 -4.96
C ALA A 124 -6.98 8.43 -4.87
N ARG A 125 -7.83 7.85 -4.01
CA ARG A 125 -7.96 6.39 -3.89
C ARG A 125 -8.44 5.75 -5.20
N LEU A 126 -9.45 6.33 -5.84
CA LEU A 126 -9.96 5.84 -7.12
C LEU A 126 -8.86 5.90 -8.20
N ALA A 127 -8.17 7.03 -8.32
CA ALA A 127 -7.07 7.19 -9.27
C ALA A 127 -5.96 6.16 -9.04
N ALA A 128 -5.59 5.90 -7.78
CA ALA A 128 -4.60 4.90 -7.43
C ALA A 128 -5.05 3.47 -7.78
N ALA A 129 -6.32 3.14 -7.53
CA ALA A 129 -6.87 1.84 -7.92
C ALA A 129 -6.83 1.64 -9.44
N LEU A 130 -7.24 2.65 -10.22
CA LEU A 130 -7.18 2.61 -11.69
C LEU A 130 -5.76 2.56 -12.23
N ASP A 131 -4.81 3.25 -11.59
CA ASP A 131 -3.40 3.16 -11.95
C ASP A 131 -2.84 1.75 -11.73
N ALA A 132 -3.16 1.13 -10.59
CA ALA A 132 -2.78 -0.25 -10.30
C ALA A 132 -3.40 -1.27 -11.29
N LEU A 133 -4.54 -0.95 -11.90
CA LEU A 133 -5.10 -1.76 -12.98
C LEU A 133 -4.28 -1.64 -14.27
N ARG A 134 -3.81 -0.43 -14.60
CA ARG A 134 -2.98 -0.18 -15.79
C ARG A 134 -1.57 -0.76 -15.67
N HIS A 135 -1.06 -0.85 -14.44
CA HIS A 135 0.28 -1.36 -14.15
C HIS A 135 0.24 -2.49 -13.11
N PRO A 136 -0.33 -3.67 -13.44
CA PRO A 136 -0.41 -4.78 -12.49
C PRO A 136 0.98 -5.23 -12.06
N SER A 137 1.16 -5.50 -10.76
CA SER A 137 2.45 -5.88 -10.20
C SER A 137 2.29 -6.82 -9.01
N ALA A 138 3.23 -7.75 -8.85
CA ALA A 138 3.30 -8.59 -7.65
C ALA A 138 3.46 -7.74 -6.37
N ASP A 139 4.17 -6.62 -6.48
CA ASP A 139 4.49 -5.74 -5.35
C ASP A 139 3.25 -5.00 -4.79
N THR A 140 2.17 -4.88 -5.58
CA THR A 140 0.96 -4.15 -5.17
C THR A 140 -0.12 -5.06 -4.61
N VAL A 141 0.00 -6.40 -4.72
CA VAL A 141 -1.01 -7.37 -4.27
C VAL A 141 -1.36 -7.16 -2.79
N ALA A 142 -0.38 -7.17 -1.90
CA ALA A 142 -0.61 -7.03 -0.47
C ALA A 142 -1.21 -5.65 -0.10
N LEU A 143 -0.83 -4.60 -0.82
CA LEU A 143 -1.39 -3.25 -0.63
C LEU A 143 -2.86 -3.21 -1.05
N LEU A 144 -3.19 -3.80 -2.21
CA LEU A 144 -4.56 -3.87 -2.73
C LEU A 144 -5.47 -4.72 -1.84
N GLU A 145 -5.00 -5.86 -1.33
CA GLU A 145 -5.77 -6.69 -0.39
C GLU A 145 -6.16 -5.93 0.88
N LYS A 146 -5.19 -5.23 1.50
CA LYS A 146 -5.48 -4.44 2.70
C LYS A 146 -6.35 -3.22 2.41
N ALA A 147 -6.09 -2.51 1.30
CA ALA A 147 -6.91 -1.37 0.91
C ALA A 147 -8.36 -1.81 0.64
N LEU A 148 -8.55 -2.94 -0.04
CA LEU A 148 -9.87 -3.50 -0.31
C LEU A 148 -10.61 -3.94 0.95
N ALA A 149 -9.90 -4.40 1.99
CA ALA A 149 -10.49 -4.75 3.28
C ALA A 149 -11.02 -3.52 4.03
N ALA A 150 -10.42 -2.34 3.83
CA ALA A 150 -10.80 -1.09 4.49
C ALA A 150 -11.72 -0.19 3.66
N GLU A 151 -11.76 -0.35 2.34
CA GLU A 151 -12.53 0.52 1.44
C GLU A 151 -14.04 0.29 1.57
N GLN A 152 -14.80 1.37 1.65
CA GLN A 152 -16.26 1.35 1.78
C GLN A 152 -16.98 1.85 0.54
N ASP A 153 -16.30 2.62 -0.33
CA ASP A 153 -16.88 3.10 -1.58
C ASP A 153 -16.96 1.96 -2.62
N SER A 154 -18.16 1.65 -3.09
CA SER A 154 -18.41 0.52 -3.99
C SER A 154 -17.69 0.62 -5.34
N GLU A 155 -17.51 1.83 -5.87
CA GLU A 155 -16.81 2.05 -7.14
C GLU A 155 -15.32 1.75 -6.95
N ILE A 156 -14.72 2.28 -5.89
CA ILE A 156 -13.31 2.06 -5.58
C ILE A 156 -13.04 0.59 -5.24
N ARG A 157 -13.93 -0.06 -4.48
CA ARG A 157 -13.83 -1.52 -4.22
C ARG A 157 -13.80 -2.32 -5.52
N THR A 158 -14.66 -1.98 -6.48
CA THR A 158 -14.71 -2.65 -7.79
C THR A 158 -13.41 -2.42 -8.56
N ALA A 159 -12.88 -1.20 -8.56
CA ALA A 159 -11.60 -0.88 -9.18
C ALA A 159 -10.45 -1.67 -8.53
N MET A 160 -10.33 -1.65 -7.20
CA MET A 160 -9.30 -2.39 -6.46
C MET A 160 -9.37 -3.90 -6.68
N GLN A 161 -10.57 -4.49 -6.75
CA GLN A 161 -10.77 -5.92 -7.05
C GLN A 161 -10.27 -6.28 -8.46
N ARG A 162 -10.53 -5.43 -9.45
CA ARG A 162 -10.02 -5.61 -10.81
C ARG A 162 -8.50 -5.50 -10.83
N SER A 163 -7.92 -4.51 -10.17
CA SER A 163 -6.46 -4.32 -10.09
C SER A 163 -5.77 -5.49 -9.39
N LEU A 164 -6.37 -6.02 -8.32
CA LEU A 164 -5.86 -7.20 -7.62
C LEU A 164 -5.92 -8.44 -8.52
N SER A 165 -7.05 -8.65 -9.21
CA SER A 165 -7.19 -9.76 -10.16
C SER A 165 -6.19 -9.64 -11.31
N ALA A 166 -5.98 -8.45 -11.87
CA ALA A 166 -4.97 -8.21 -12.88
C ALA A 166 -3.55 -8.49 -12.36
N SER A 167 -3.26 -8.16 -11.11
CA SER A 167 -1.95 -8.44 -10.51
C SER A 167 -1.72 -9.95 -10.36
N HIS A 168 -2.72 -10.71 -9.91
CA HIS A 168 -2.68 -12.19 -9.90
C HIS A 168 -2.61 -12.80 -11.31
N LEU A 169 -3.20 -12.15 -12.32
CA LEU A 169 -3.14 -12.59 -13.72
C LEU A 169 -1.69 -12.72 -14.20
N PHE A 170 -0.83 -11.75 -13.88
CA PHE A 170 0.57 -11.75 -14.35
C PHE A 170 1.55 -12.38 -13.34
N ALA A 171 1.31 -12.23 -12.04
CA ALA A 171 2.25 -12.65 -11.00
C ALA A 171 1.87 -13.96 -10.28
N GLY A 172 0.63 -14.43 -10.40
CA GLY A 172 0.13 -15.58 -9.64
C GLY A 172 0.57 -16.94 -10.17
N SER A 173 0.34 -17.96 -9.35
CA SER A 173 0.34 -19.38 -9.73
C SER A 173 -0.74 -19.67 -10.78
N LYS A 174 -0.68 -20.82 -11.45
CA LYS A 174 -1.70 -21.23 -12.43
C LYS A 174 -3.13 -21.14 -11.86
N GLY A 175 -3.33 -21.56 -10.61
CA GLY A 175 -4.64 -21.50 -9.96
C GLY A 175 -5.13 -20.06 -9.73
N GLU A 176 -4.25 -19.17 -9.28
CA GLU A 176 -4.56 -17.75 -9.09
C GLU A 176 -4.85 -17.06 -10.43
N ARG A 177 -4.10 -17.39 -11.49
CA ARG A 177 -4.36 -16.90 -12.84
C ARG A 177 -5.75 -17.32 -13.35
N LEU A 178 -6.14 -18.58 -13.14
CA LEU A 178 -7.49 -19.04 -13.50
C LEU A 178 -8.60 -18.33 -12.70
N ALA A 179 -8.35 -18.04 -11.43
CA ALA A 179 -9.30 -17.27 -10.60
C ALA A 179 -9.39 -15.81 -11.08
N ALA A 180 -8.25 -15.18 -11.38
CA ALA A 180 -8.16 -13.84 -11.94
C ALA A 180 -8.91 -13.70 -13.27
N ILE A 181 -8.72 -14.64 -14.20
CA ILE A 181 -9.44 -14.67 -15.48
C ILE A 181 -10.96 -14.69 -15.25
N ARG A 182 -11.44 -15.55 -14.34
CA ARG A 182 -12.87 -15.64 -13.99
C ARG A 182 -13.40 -14.35 -13.37
N ALA A 183 -12.64 -13.73 -12.48
CA ALA A 183 -13.02 -12.46 -11.84
C ALA A 183 -13.09 -11.30 -12.85
N LEU A 184 -12.15 -11.26 -13.81
CA LEU A 184 -12.08 -10.23 -14.84
C LEU A 184 -13.09 -10.43 -15.98
N ALA A 185 -13.52 -11.67 -16.24
CA ALA A 185 -14.45 -11.99 -17.33
C ALA A 185 -15.74 -11.18 -17.26
N GLY A 186 -16.24 -10.85 -16.05
CA GLY A 186 -17.47 -10.08 -15.85
C GLY A 186 -17.36 -8.58 -16.14
N ALA A 187 -16.17 -8.06 -16.40
CA ALA A 187 -15.97 -6.63 -16.58
C ALA A 187 -16.51 -6.10 -17.93
N THR A 188 -16.98 -4.86 -17.94
CA THR A 188 -17.29 -4.07 -19.14
C THR A 188 -16.30 -2.93 -19.27
N ASP A 189 -15.01 -3.27 -19.23
CA ASP A 189 -13.91 -2.32 -19.15
C ASP A 189 -12.87 -2.62 -20.24
N PRO A 190 -12.61 -1.71 -21.19
CA PRO A 190 -11.61 -1.89 -22.24
C PRO A 190 -10.20 -2.18 -21.71
N GLN A 191 -9.83 -1.64 -20.54
CA GLN A 191 -8.52 -1.91 -19.94
C GLN A 191 -8.42 -3.38 -19.51
N VAL A 192 -9.47 -3.94 -18.90
CA VAL A 192 -9.52 -5.36 -18.55
C VAL A 192 -9.44 -6.25 -19.79
N LYS A 193 -10.12 -5.87 -20.88
CA LYS A 193 -10.00 -6.57 -22.16
C LYS A 193 -8.55 -6.60 -22.66
N ASN A 194 -7.87 -5.45 -22.65
CA ASN A 194 -6.49 -5.35 -23.11
C ASN A 194 -5.54 -6.23 -22.28
N LEU A 195 -5.70 -6.24 -20.95
CA LEU A 195 -4.87 -7.07 -20.06
C LEU A 195 -5.08 -8.57 -20.29
N LEU A 196 -6.33 -9.01 -20.51
CA LEU A 196 -6.62 -10.41 -20.84
C LEU A 196 -6.08 -10.81 -22.21
N ASP A 197 -6.11 -9.90 -23.18
CA ASP A 197 -5.55 -10.12 -24.51
C ASP A 197 -4.02 -10.23 -24.45
N GLU A 198 -3.35 -9.29 -23.78
CA GLU A 198 -1.91 -9.32 -23.51
C GLU A 198 -1.52 -10.63 -22.81
N PHE A 199 -2.22 -10.98 -21.72
CA PHE A 199 -1.95 -12.20 -20.99
C PHE A 199 -2.10 -13.44 -21.87
N ARG A 200 -3.15 -13.52 -22.69
CA ARG A 200 -3.42 -14.65 -23.58
C ARG A 200 -2.29 -14.88 -24.59
N TYR A 201 -1.64 -13.82 -25.05
CA TYR A 201 -0.52 -13.90 -26.00
C TYR A 201 0.86 -13.88 -25.32
N SER A 202 0.92 -14.05 -24.00
CA SER A 202 2.19 -14.21 -23.29
C SER A 202 2.96 -15.46 -23.75
N ALA A 203 4.29 -15.37 -23.74
CA ALA A 203 5.16 -16.48 -24.14
C ALA A 203 4.97 -17.71 -23.24
N ASN A 204 4.93 -18.90 -23.83
CA ASN A 204 4.80 -20.19 -23.12
C ASN A 204 3.56 -20.31 -22.23
N ILE A 205 2.44 -19.67 -22.60
CA ILE A 205 1.18 -19.79 -21.87
C ILE A 205 0.67 -21.24 -21.83
N ASP A 206 0.19 -21.66 -20.66
CA ASP A 206 -0.46 -22.96 -20.48
C ASP A 206 -1.76 -23.05 -21.33
N PRO A 207 -2.03 -24.18 -22.02
CA PRO A 207 -3.19 -24.30 -22.89
C PRO A 207 -4.55 -24.04 -22.21
N GLU A 208 -4.67 -24.38 -20.93
CA GLU A 208 -5.88 -24.15 -20.14
C GLU A 208 -6.07 -22.65 -19.86
N LEU A 209 -4.97 -21.95 -19.52
CA LEU A 209 -4.97 -20.49 -19.33
C LEU A 209 -5.29 -19.76 -20.63
N TYR A 210 -4.73 -20.21 -21.76
CA TYR A 210 -5.02 -19.66 -23.09
C TYR A 210 -6.51 -19.79 -23.44
N LYS A 211 -7.09 -20.97 -23.21
CA LYS A 211 -8.51 -21.23 -23.46
C LYS A 211 -9.40 -20.38 -22.56
N ALA A 212 -9.13 -20.37 -21.25
CA ALA A 212 -9.91 -19.61 -20.27
C ALA A 212 -9.88 -18.11 -20.56
N ALA A 213 -8.72 -17.55 -20.91
CA ALA A 213 -8.61 -16.14 -21.31
C ALA A 213 -9.41 -15.84 -22.58
N GLY A 214 -9.40 -16.75 -23.57
CA GLY A 214 -10.21 -16.62 -24.78
C GLY A 214 -11.73 -16.60 -24.50
N GLU A 215 -12.21 -17.47 -23.61
CA GLU A 215 -13.61 -17.50 -23.17
C GLU A 215 -14.01 -16.21 -22.43
N ALA A 216 -13.13 -15.72 -21.55
CA ALA A 216 -13.33 -14.45 -20.84
C ALA A 216 -13.43 -13.26 -21.81
N LEU A 217 -12.52 -13.17 -22.78
CA LEU A 217 -12.53 -12.14 -23.82
C LEU A 217 -13.82 -12.16 -24.64
N ALA A 218 -14.27 -13.33 -25.10
CA ALA A 218 -15.53 -13.47 -25.83
C ALA A 218 -16.74 -13.00 -24.98
N SER A 219 -16.71 -13.27 -23.68
CA SER A 219 -17.75 -12.83 -22.75
C SER A 219 -17.76 -11.31 -22.59
N ILE A 220 -16.59 -10.67 -22.49
CA ILE A 220 -16.46 -9.21 -22.42
C ILE A 220 -16.93 -8.55 -23.72
N ASP A 221 -16.47 -9.05 -24.87
CA ASP A 221 -16.87 -8.55 -26.19
C ASP A 221 -18.40 -8.65 -26.39
N SER A 222 -19.00 -9.74 -25.92
CA SER A 222 -20.46 -9.88 -25.97
C SER A 222 -21.15 -8.77 -25.19
N ARG A 223 -20.69 -8.42 -23.98
CA ARG A 223 -21.29 -7.38 -23.14
C ARG A 223 -21.08 -5.97 -23.68
N LEU A 224 -19.88 -5.66 -24.15
CA LEU A 224 -19.54 -4.34 -24.70
C LEU A 224 -20.36 -3.98 -25.95
N ARG A 225 -20.90 -4.99 -26.67
CA ARG A 225 -21.78 -4.76 -27.82
C ARG A 225 -23.19 -4.29 -27.46
N TRP A 226 -23.61 -4.41 -26.19
CA TRP A 226 -24.96 -4.07 -25.72
C TRP A 226 -24.99 -2.93 -24.70
N THR A 227 -23.85 -2.28 -24.46
CA THR A 227 -23.69 -1.07 -23.61
C THR A 227 -23.49 0.15 -24.46
#